data_AF-A0A946P2N6-F1
#
_entry.id   AF-A0A946P2N6-F1
#
_cell.length_a   1.000
_cell.length_b   1.000
_cell.length_c   1.000
_cell.angle_alpha   90.00
_cell.angle_beta   90.00
_cell.angle_gamma   90.00
#
_symmetry.space_group_name_H-M   'P 1'
#
loop_
_entity.id
_entity.type
_entity.pdbx_description
1 polymer ?
#
loop_
_entity_poly.entity_id
_entity_poly.type
_entity_poly.pdbx_seq_one_letter_code
_entity_poly.pdbx_strand_id
1 'polypeptide(L)'
;MAFASSTTNLNQLFPSSESISIVWENLNKSLQARKKHRQTIKELNQLTDKDLADIGLCRGDINAVAKGSVDHLIKRGVNIDPDYFNLNKI
;
A
#
# COMPACT_ATOMS: atom_id res chain seq x y z
N MET A 1 -22.07 44.68 32.40
CA MET A 1 -21.38 43.39 32.13
C MET A 1 -22.33 42.53 31.31
N ALA A 2 -22.15 42.47 29.99
CA ALA A 2 -22.91 41.58 29.11
C ALA A 2 -21.97 40.46 28.68
N PHE A 3 -22.20 39.24 29.19
CA PHE A 3 -21.52 38.05 28.72
C PHE A 3 -22.02 37.80 27.30
N ALA A 4 -21.22 38.18 26.31
CA ALA A 4 -21.48 37.85 24.92
C ALA A 4 -21.40 36.33 24.78
N SER A 5 -22.55 35.65 24.93
CA SER A 5 -22.70 34.27 24.47
C SER A 5 -22.51 34.27 22.96
N SER A 6 -21.25 34.17 22.52
CA SER A 6 -20.92 33.79 21.16
C SER A 6 -21.53 32.41 20.95
N THR A 7 -22.69 32.39 20.29
CA THR A 7 -23.26 31.17 19.73
C THR A 7 -22.26 30.69 18.68
N THR A 8 -21.39 29.75 19.05
CA THR A 8 -20.48 29.10 18.12
C THR A 8 -21.34 28.42 17.05
N ASN A 9 -21.27 28.96 15.83
CA ASN A 9 -22.02 28.44 14.71
C ASN A 9 -21.48 27.04 14.38
N LEU A 10 -22.34 26.02 14.49
CA LEU A 10 -21.97 24.61 14.31
C LEU A 10 -21.48 24.29 12.88
N ASN A 11 -21.60 25.22 11.92
CA ASN A 11 -21.03 25.05 10.58
C ASN A 11 -19.51 25.24 10.55
N GLN A 12 -18.88 25.69 11.64
CA GLN A 12 -17.41 25.76 11.77
C GLN A 12 -16.78 24.44 12.26
N LEU A 13 -17.57 23.42 12.61
CA LEU A 13 -17.06 22.17 13.18
C LEU A 13 -16.97 21.00 12.18
N PHE A 14 -17.50 21.16 10.97
CA PHE A 14 -17.47 20.12 9.94
C PHE A 14 -16.80 20.67 8.68
N PRO A 15 -15.54 20.26 8.37
CA PRO A 15 -14.93 20.61 7.10
C PRO A 15 -15.80 20.06 5.97
N SER A 16 -16.00 20.88 4.93
CA SER A 16 -16.78 20.56 3.75
C SER A 16 -16.42 19.17 3.19
N SER A 17 -17.45 18.48 2.70
CA SER A 17 -17.47 17.10 2.19
C SER A 17 -16.45 16.77 1.10
N GLU A 18 -15.75 17.76 0.55
CA GLU A 18 -14.67 17.58 -0.44
C GLU A 18 -13.40 16.96 0.15
N SER A 19 -13.10 17.22 1.42
CA SER A 19 -11.84 16.74 2.05
C SER A 19 -11.95 15.29 2.55
N ILE A 20 -13.17 14.84 2.85
CA ILE A 20 -13.44 13.53 3.43
C ILE A 20 -13.32 12.42 2.36
N SER A 21 -13.71 12.69 1.11
CA SER A 21 -13.61 11.74 0.00
C SER A 21 -12.16 11.34 -0.29
N ILE A 22 -11.22 12.28 -0.22
CA ILE A 22 -9.78 12.04 -0.42
C ILE A 22 -9.25 11.07 0.63
N VAL A 23 -9.66 11.22 1.90
CA VAL A 23 -9.28 10.32 2.98
C VAL A 23 -9.86 8.92 2.77
N TRP A 24 -11.13 8.79 2.41
CA TRP A 24 -11.75 7.49 2.11
C TRP A 24 -11.11 6.79 0.90
N GLU A 25 -10.79 7.54 -0.15
CA GLU A 25 -10.11 7.01 -1.32
C GLU A 25 -8.70 6.49 -0.96
N ASN A 26 -7.95 7.25 -0.17
CA ASN A 26 -6.62 6.84 0.31
C ASN A 26 -6.68 5.64 1.26
N LEU A 27 -7.73 5.54 2.09
CA LEU A 27 -7.98 4.37 2.94
C LEU A 27 -8.33 3.13 2.10
N ASN A 28 -9.19 3.26 1.09
CA ASN A 28 -9.52 2.17 0.18
C ASN A 28 -8.29 1.70 -0.60
N LYS A 29 -7.46 2.63 -1.11
CA LYS A 29 -6.18 2.31 -1.77
C LYS A 29 -5.24 1.58 -0.82
N SER A 30 -5.14 2.03 0.43
CA SER A 30 -4.31 1.38 1.46
C SER A 30 -4.81 -0.01 1.85
N LEU A 31 -6.13 -0.21 1.94
CA LEU A 31 -6.74 -1.51 2.22
C LEU A 31 -6.56 -2.48 1.05
N GLN A 32 -6.73 -2.01 -0.18
CA GLN A 32 -6.46 -2.80 -1.38
C GLN A 32 -4.98 -3.19 -1.45
N ALA A 33 -4.06 -2.28 -1.16
CA ALA A 33 -2.62 -2.58 -1.11
C ALA A 33 -2.30 -3.63 -0.03
N ARG A 34 -2.90 -3.53 1.17
CA ARG A 34 -2.75 -4.53 2.24
C ARG A 34 -3.34 -5.89 1.85
N LYS A 35 -4.49 -5.89 1.16
CA LYS A 35 -5.13 -7.13 0.68
C LYS A 35 -4.25 -7.80 -0.38
N LYS A 36 -3.77 -7.05 -1.37
CA LYS A 36 -2.82 -7.53 -2.39
C LYS A 36 -1.56 -8.08 -1.74
N HIS A 37 -0.96 -7.35 -0.80
CA HIS A 37 0.21 -7.82 -0.05
C HIS A 37 -0.02 -9.17 0.64
N ARG A 38 -1.12 -9.31 1.39
CA ARG A 38 -1.47 -10.57 2.07
C ARG A 38 -1.74 -11.70 1.07
N GLN A 39 -2.37 -11.39 -0.05
CA GLN A 39 -2.64 -12.34 -1.11
C GLN A 39 -1.34 -12.83 -1.76
N THR A 40 -0.44 -11.93 -2.14
CA THR A 40 0.89 -12.27 -2.69
C THR A 40 1.69 -13.13 -1.73
N ILE A 41 1.69 -12.80 -0.43
CA ILE A 41 2.35 -13.64 0.59
C ILE A 41 1.73 -15.03 0.63
N LYS A 42 0.40 -15.14 0.57
CA LYS A 42 -0.29 -16.43 0.62
C LYS A 42 0.03 -17.28 -0.61
N GLU A 43 -0.03 -16.69 -1.79
CA GLU A 43 0.27 -17.36 -3.07
C GLU A 43 1.73 -17.81 -3.12
N LEU A 44 2.69 -16.95 -2.77
CA LEU A 44 4.11 -17.30 -2.77
C LEU A 44 4.48 -18.32 -1.67
N ASN A 45 3.78 -18.33 -0.54
CA ASN A 45 4.01 -19.36 0.49
C ASN A 45 3.42 -20.73 0.14
N GLN A 46 2.44 -20.80 -0.77
CA GLN A 46 1.89 -22.06 -1.27
C GLN A 46 2.86 -22.77 -2.22
N LEU A 47 3.77 -22.02 -2.86
CA LEU A 47 4.83 -22.56 -3.71
C LEU A 47 5.89 -23.28 -2.87
N THR A 48 6.48 -24.34 -3.43
CA THR A 48 7.60 -25.03 -2.79
C THR A 48 8.90 -24.24 -2.96
N ASP A 49 9.91 -24.56 -2.16
CA ASP A 49 11.21 -23.86 -2.24
C ASP A 49 11.88 -24.04 -3.60
N LYS A 50 11.60 -25.15 -4.29
CA LYS A 50 12.07 -25.41 -5.65
C LYS A 50 11.35 -24.50 -6.66
N ASP A 51 10.02 -24.40 -6.58
CA ASP A 51 9.25 -23.53 -7.47
C ASP A 51 9.63 -22.06 -7.28
N LEU A 52 9.91 -21.64 -6.04
CA LEU A 52 10.45 -20.32 -5.74
C LEU A 52 11.84 -20.12 -6.35
N ALA A 53 12.71 -21.11 -6.25
CA ALA A 53 14.05 -21.05 -6.85
C ALA A 53 14.01 -21.01 -8.39
N ASP A 54 13.05 -21.70 -9.01
CA ASP A 54 12.85 -21.71 -10.47
C ASP A 54 12.48 -20.32 -11.00
N ILE A 55 11.79 -19.50 -10.20
CA ILE A 55 11.51 -18.09 -10.50
C ILE A 55 12.55 -17.12 -9.93
N GLY A 56 13.65 -17.63 -9.36
CA GLY A 56 14.76 -16.83 -8.82
C GLY A 56 14.48 -16.13 -7.48
N LEU A 57 13.48 -16.58 -6.72
CA LEU A 57 13.11 -16.03 -5.41
C LEU A 57 13.46 -17.01 -4.28
N CYS A 58 13.68 -16.50 -3.08
CA CYS A 58 13.65 -17.31 -1.86
C CYS A 58 12.55 -16.84 -0.89
N ARG A 59 12.28 -17.66 0.15
CA ARG A 59 11.28 -17.32 1.18
C ARG A 59 11.51 -15.96 1.85
N GLY A 60 12.78 -15.54 1.99
CA GLY A 60 13.13 -14.23 2.54
C GLY A 60 12.69 -13.06 1.65
N ASP A 61 12.62 -13.27 0.33
CA ASP A 61 12.26 -12.22 -0.64
C ASP A 61 10.76 -12.02 -0.76
N ILE A 62 9.94 -13.00 -0.35
CA ILE A 62 8.47 -12.95 -0.43
C ILE A 62 7.92 -11.65 0.16
N ASN A 63 8.46 -11.23 1.31
CA ASN A 63 8.03 -9.99 1.96
C ASN A 63 8.45 -8.74 1.17
N ALA A 64 9.64 -8.76 0.55
CA ALA A 64 10.11 -7.66 -0.30
C ALA A 64 9.28 -7.54 -1.59
N VAL A 65 8.94 -8.68 -2.21
CA VAL A 65 8.05 -8.74 -3.39
C VAL A 65 6.65 -8.24 -3.04
N ALA A 66 6.05 -8.72 -1.94
CA ALA A 66 4.72 -8.31 -1.51
C ALA A 66 4.64 -6.81 -1.18
N LYS A 67 5.74 -6.21 -0.72
CA LYS A 67 5.88 -4.78 -0.45
C LYS A 67 6.22 -3.95 -1.70
N GLY A 68 6.54 -4.58 -2.83
CA GLY A 68 6.99 -3.90 -4.04
C GLY A 68 8.38 -3.24 -3.90
N SER A 69 9.24 -3.78 -3.04
CA SER A 69 10.58 -3.24 -2.78
C SER A 69 11.58 -3.73 -3.84
N VAL A 70 11.50 -3.16 -5.04
CA VAL A 70 12.33 -3.53 -6.21
C VAL A 70 13.82 -3.43 -5.91
N ASP A 71 14.25 -2.37 -5.23
CA ASP A 71 15.66 -2.16 -4.85
C ASP A 71 16.25 -3.33 -4.05
N HIS A 72 15.43 -3.98 -3.21
CA HIS A 72 15.87 -5.12 -2.43
C HIS A 72 16.11 -6.35 -3.32
N LEU A 73 15.22 -6.56 -4.29
CA LEU A 73 15.29 -7.69 -5.23
C LEU A 73 16.47 -7.52 -6.21
N ILE A 74 16.70 -6.29 -6.70
CA ILE A 74 17.86 -5.97 -7.54
C ILE A 74 19.17 -6.20 -6.78
N LYS A 75 19.27 -5.74 -5.52
CA LYS A 75 20.47 -5.95 -4.69
C LYS A 75 20.77 -7.43 -4.44
N ARG A 76 19.74 -8.26 -4.38
CA ARG A 76 19.87 -9.71 -4.24
C ARG A 76 20.28 -10.40 -5.56
N GLY A 77 20.20 -9.69 -6.68
CA GLY A 77 20.50 -10.23 -8.01
C GLY A 77 19.35 -11.02 -8.63
N VAL A 78 18.10 -10.77 -8.20
CA VAL A 78 16.93 -11.33 -8.92
C VAL A 78 16.86 -10.66 -10.28
N ASN A 79 16.76 -11.47 -11.34
CA ASN A 79 16.65 -10.97 -12.71
C ASN A 79 15.22 -10.47 -12.95
N ILE A 80 14.99 -9.18 -12.73
CA ILE A 80 13.70 -8.51 -12.85
C ILE A 80 13.91 -7.27 -13.71
N ASP A 81 13.08 -7.07 -14.74
CA ASP A 81 13.13 -5.81 -15.48
C ASP A 81 12.57 -4.69 -14.58
N PRO A 82 13.37 -3.65 -14.26
CA PRO A 82 12.96 -2.60 -13.32
C PRO A 82 11.73 -1.82 -13.77
N ASP A 83 11.48 -1.79 -15.08
CA ASP A 83 10.43 -0.99 -15.70
C ASP A 83 9.01 -1.49 -15.38
N TYR A 84 8.84 -2.78 -15.04
CA TYR A 84 7.51 -3.34 -14.74
C TYR A 84 6.85 -2.71 -13.50
N PHE A 85 7.63 -2.22 -12.54
CA PHE A 85 7.10 -1.57 -11.32
C PHE A 85 6.80 -0.08 -11.52
N ASN A 86 7.36 0.55 -12.56
CA ASN A 86 7.12 1.96 -12.87
C ASN A 86 5.81 2.17 -13.66
N LEU A 87 5.21 1.12 -14.21
CA LEU A 87 4.00 1.19 -15.06
C LEU A 87 2.72 1.67 -14.34
N ASN A 88 2.72 1.77 -13.00
CA ASN A 88 1.58 2.25 -12.21
C ASN A 88 1.88 3.43 -11.29
N LYS A 89 2.98 4.17 -11.53
CA LYS A 89 3.15 5.51 -10.94
C LYS A 89 2.32 6.50 -11.75
N ILE A 90 1.02 6.59 -11.42
CA ILE A 90 0.17 7.72 -11.77
C ILE A 90 0.17 8.69 -10.58
#